data_AF-A0A2P0HHN0-F1
#
_entry.id   AF-A0A2P0HHN0-F1
#
_cell.length_a   1.000
_cell.length_b   1.000
_cell.length_c   1.000
_cell.angle_alpha   90.00
_cell.angle_beta   90.00
_cell.angle_gamma   90.00
#
_symmetry.space_group_name_H-M   'P 1'
#
loop_
_entity.id
_entity.type
_entity.pdbx_description
1 polymer ?
#
loop_
_entity_poly.entity_id
_entity_poly.type
_entity_poly.pdbx_seq_one_letter_code
_entity_poly.pdbx_strand_id
1 'polypeptide(L)'
;MIFLSDTCEVCKKERKRTVRFMKINGEVVCPVCKLAEDNHKLEAEMNVFRDEKEQRKRKSMFYDKSLIKDETIKLARFSTFKSDCEEDEKNYTLAKRALEDYLDDVRFNLILVGKVGAGKSHLAYSIAHEMNENSAGTVLYVSVSELFDYISSTFNGQSEESEHSIVNLLISADLLVIDDLGAELGDMDAADPKATAFVNRVLFKVFDGRQGKKTIITTNLTGEAVMKAYDERITSRMFNTYRHIEFKYTRDKRKRKLPF
;
A
#
# COMPACT_ATOMS: atom_id res chain seq x y z
N MET A 1 53.07 -5.89 -29.22
CA MET A 1 53.82 -6.28 -28.00
C MET A 1 52.97 -7.22 -27.16
N ILE A 2 53.49 -8.38 -26.81
CA ILE A 2 52.94 -9.26 -25.77
C ILE A 2 53.82 -9.01 -24.56
N PHE A 3 53.29 -8.40 -23.50
CA PHE A 3 54.03 -8.29 -22.24
C PHE A 3 53.48 -9.34 -21.26
N LEU A 4 54.38 -10.23 -20.85
CA LEU A 4 54.17 -11.30 -19.88
C LEU A 4 54.42 -10.75 -18.47
N SER A 5 53.45 -10.03 -17.91
CA SER A 5 53.49 -9.66 -16.48
C SER A 5 52.47 -10.47 -15.71
N ASP A 6 52.92 -11.11 -14.63
CA ASP A 6 52.09 -11.83 -13.66
C ASP A 6 51.27 -10.87 -12.77
N THR A 7 51.49 -9.55 -12.91
CA THR A 7 50.82 -8.48 -12.18
C THR A 7 50.27 -7.42 -13.13
N CYS A 8 49.03 -7.00 -12.92
CA CYS A 8 48.44 -5.93 -13.71
C CYS A 8 49.03 -4.57 -13.29
N GLU A 9 49.68 -3.84 -14.18
CA GLU A 9 50.24 -2.50 -13.86
C GLU A 9 49.18 -1.47 -13.47
N VAL A 10 47.93 -1.67 -13.90
CA VAL A 10 46.80 -0.76 -13.62
C VAL A 10 46.19 -1.00 -12.24
N CYS A 11 45.94 -2.25 -11.86
CA CYS A 11 45.26 -2.57 -10.59
C CYS A 11 46.15 -3.26 -9.54
N LYS A 12 47.43 -3.50 -9.86
CA LYS A 12 48.46 -4.16 -9.05
C LYS A 12 48.09 -5.54 -8.48
N LYS A 13 47.02 -6.17 -8.95
CA LYS A 13 46.60 -7.52 -8.54
C LYS A 13 47.42 -8.58 -9.25
N GLU A 14 47.86 -9.59 -8.50
CA GLU A 14 48.44 -10.83 -9.03
C GLU A 14 47.41 -11.57 -9.89
N ARG A 15 47.87 -12.05 -11.06
CA ARG A 15 47.05 -12.74 -12.05
C ARG A 15 47.56 -14.18 -12.18
N LYS A 16 46.70 -15.16 -11.90
CA LYS A 16 47.03 -16.60 -12.10
C LYS A 16 47.21 -17.01 -13.58
N ARG A 17 46.89 -16.12 -14.53
CA ARG A 17 47.01 -16.34 -15.98
C ARG A 17 47.49 -15.06 -16.66
N THR A 18 48.31 -15.19 -17.68
CA THR A 18 48.78 -14.08 -18.52
C THR A 18 47.64 -13.41 -19.27
N VAL A 19 47.58 -12.08 -19.22
CA VAL A 19 46.53 -11.27 -19.87
C VAL A 19 47.18 -10.33 -20.88
N ARG A 20 46.72 -10.35 -22.14
CA ARG A 20 47.23 -9.47 -23.20
C ARG A 20 46.53 -8.11 -23.11
N PHE A 21 47.29 -7.05 -22.87
CA PHE A 21 46.75 -5.67 -22.89
C PHE A 21 46.24 -5.31 -24.29
N MET A 22 45.22 -4.46 -24.34
CA MET A 22 44.58 -3.99 -25.57
C MET A 22 44.65 -2.47 -25.67
N LYS A 23 44.52 -1.91 -26.88
CA LYS A 23 44.37 -0.46 -27.08
C LYS A 23 42.90 -0.11 -27.31
N ILE A 24 42.35 0.79 -26.49
CA ILE A 24 41.01 1.38 -26.67
C ILE A 24 41.20 2.90 -26.74
N ASN A 25 40.70 3.54 -27.80
CA ASN A 25 40.80 5.00 -28.00
C ASN A 25 42.22 5.57 -27.86
N GLY A 26 43.24 4.80 -28.23
CA GLY A 26 44.65 5.19 -28.13
C GLY A 26 45.34 4.83 -26.80
N GLU A 27 44.57 4.51 -25.76
CA GLU A 27 45.10 4.14 -24.43
C GLU A 27 45.31 2.63 -24.29
N VAL A 28 46.41 2.22 -23.64
CA VAL A 28 46.71 0.81 -23.35
C VAL A 28 46.01 0.42 -22.06
N VAL A 29 45.06 -0.53 -22.14
CA VAL A 29 44.21 -0.93 -21.01
C VAL A 29 44.29 -2.44 -20.77
N CYS A 30 44.16 -2.83 -19.50
CA CYS A 30 44.00 -4.23 -19.12
C CYS A 30 42.55 -4.65 -19.41
N PRO A 31 42.29 -5.65 -20.27
CA PRO A 31 40.93 -6.01 -20.68
C PRO A 31 40.07 -6.48 -19.50
N VAL A 32 40.66 -7.15 -18.51
CA VAL A 32 39.89 -7.64 -17.35
C VAL A 32 39.54 -6.50 -16.38
N CYS A 33 40.43 -5.53 -16.19
CA CYS A 33 40.11 -4.35 -15.39
C CYS A 33 39.06 -3.49 -16.07
N LYS A 34 39.21 -3.29 -17.38
CA LYS A 34 38.26 -2.52 -18.18
C LYS A 34 36.88 -3.17 -18.18
N LEU A 35 36.82 -4.49 -18.38
CA LEU A 35 35.57 -5.25 -18.29
C LEU A 35 34.92 -5.15 -16.91
N ALA A 36 35.70 -5.23 -15.82
CA ALA A 36 35.15 -5.09 -14.48
C ALA A 36 34.60 -3.67 -14.22
N GLU A 37 35.31 -2.64 -14.69
CA GLU A 37 34.84 -1.25 -14.62
C GLU A 37 33.56 -1.05 -15.44
N ASP A 38 33.53 -1.55 -16.67
CA ASP A 38 32.37 -1.42 -17.56
C ASP A 38 31.18 -2.22 -17.03
N ASN A 39 31.40 -3.42 -16.47
CA ASN A 39 30.36 -4.20 -15.79
C ASN A 39 29.79 -3.44 -14.59
N HIS A 40 30.64 -2.85 -13.73
CA HIS A 40 30.18 -2.07 -12.58
C HIS A 40 29.39 -0.82 -13.02
N LYS A 41 29.78 -0.16 -14.10
CA LYS A 41 29.01 0.95 -14.69
C LYS A 41 27.65 0.49 -15.20
N LEU A 42 27.61 -0.60 -15.97
CA LEU A 42 26.36 -1.19 -16.46
C LEU A 42 25.44 -1.62 -15.32
N GLU A 43 25.97 -2.27 -14.28
CA GLU A 43 25.21 -2.65 -13.08
C GLU A 43 24.63 -1.43 -12.36
N ALA A 44 25.40 -0.35 -12.22
CA ALA A 44 24.92 0.90 -11.62
C ALA A 44 23.80 1.54 -12.46
N GLU A 45 23.97 1.63 -13.78
CA GLU A 45 22.94 2.14 -14.70
C GLU A 45 21.65 1.30 -14.66
N MET A 46 21.79 -0.03 -14.63
CA MET A 46 20.65 -0.94 -14.51
C MET A 46 19.90 -0.79 -13.18
N ASN A 47 20.61 -0.59 -12.07
CA ASN A 47 20.00 -0.38 -10.77
C ASN A 47 19.20 0.93 -10.74
N VAL A 48 19.76 2.03 -11.26
CA VAL A 48 19.04 3.31 -11.37
C VAL A 48 17.76 3.15 -12.18
N PHE A 49 17.83 2.52 -13.36
CA PHE A 49 16.66 2.28 -14.21
C PHE A 49 15.60 1.42 -13.52
N ARG A 50 16.01 0.37 -12.79
CA ARG A 50 15.10 -0.48 -12.02
C ARG A 50 14.39 0.33 -10.93
N ASP A 51 15.15 1.09 -10.15
CA ASP A 51 14.63 1.86 -9.02
C ASP A 51 13.64 2.94 -9.50
N GLU A 52 13.93 3.62 -10.63
CA GLU A 52 12.99 4.55 -11.27
C GLU A 52 11.69 3.88 -11.71
N LYS A 53 11.80 2.68 -12.31
CA LYS A 53 10.62 1.91 -12.74
C LYS A 53 9.78 1.45 -11.56
N GLU A 54 10.41 1.02 -10.47
CA GLU A 54 9.73 0.63 -9.22
C GLU A 54 9.04 1.83 -8.57
N GLN A 55 9.71 2.98 -8.48
CA GLN A 55 9.11 4.22 -7.98
C GLN A 55 7.90 4.65 -8.82
N ARG A 56 8.01 4.58 -10.16
CA ARG A 56 6.89 4.89 -11.05
C ARG A 56 5.71 3.94 -10.84
N LYS A 57 5.98 2.64 -10.71
CA LYS A 57 4.96 1.62 -10.42
C LYS A 57 4.27 1.89 -9.08
N ARG A 58 5.04 2.22 -8.04
CA ARG A 58 4.54 2.55 -6.70
C ARG A 58 3.59 3.74 -6.74
N LYS A 59 4.05 4.86 -7.33
CA LYS A 59 3.24 6.07 -7.49
C LYS A 59 1.97 5.82 -8.31
N SER A 60 2.08 5.09 -9.42
CA SER A 60 0.91 4.75 -10.24
C SER A 60 -0.10 3.89 -9.49
N MET A 61 0.37 2.95 -8.68
CA MET A 61 -0.51 2.10 -7.87
C MET A 61 -1.30 2.91 -6.85
N PHE A 62 -0.70 3.92 -6.22
CA PHE A 62 -1.39 4.75 -5.24
C PHE A 62 -2.25 5.84 -5.87
N TYR A 63 -1.75 6.59 -6.86
CA TYR A 63 -2.44 7.75 -7.41
C TYR A 63 -3.41 7.42 -8.55
N ASP A 64 -3.11 6.42 -9.39
CA ASP A 64 -3.91 6.11 -10.58
C ASP A 64 -4.88 4.95 -10.34
N LYS A 65 -4.47 3.95 -9.53
CA LYS A 65 -5.25 2.72 -9.33
C LYS A 65 -6.10 2.69 -8.05
N SER A 66 -5.91 3.65 -7.15
CA SER A 66 -6.75 3.73 -5.95
C SER A 66 -8.17 4.15 -6.32
N LEU A 67 -9.16 3.51 -5.69
CA LEU A 67 -10.58 3.81 -5.86
C LEU A 67 -11.03 4.69 -4.70
N ILE A 68 -11.20 5.98 -4.95
CA ILE A 68 -11.53 6.97 -3.93
C ILE A 68 -12.87 7.59 -4.27
N LYS A 69 -13.82 7.49 -3.32
CA LYS A 69 -15.16 8.08 -3.46
C LYS A 69 -15.14 9.59 -3.27
N ASP A 70 -14.53 10.05 -2.17
CA ASP A 70 -14.44 11.46 -1.82
C ASP A 70 -13.05 12.00 -2.15
N GLU A 71 -12.96 12.75 -3.25
CA GLU A 71 -11.71 13.36 -3.72
C GLU A 71 -11.05 14.29 -2.70
N THR A 72 -11.82 14.86 -1.76
CA THR A 72 -11.25 15.73 -0.72
C THR A 72 -10.31 14.97 0.24
N ILE A 73 -10.46 13.64 0.35
CA ILE A 73 -9.58 12.81 1.17
C ILE A 73 -8.14 12.84 0.67
N LYS A 74 -7.90 13.14 -0.61
CA LYS A 74 -6.54 13.24 -1.17
C LYS A 74 -5.70 14.35 -0.55
N LEU A 75 -6.36 15.32 0.10
CA LEU A 75 -5.72 16.41 0.85
C LEU A 75 -5.40 16.03 2.31
N ALA A 76 -5.86 14.87 2.78
CA ALA A 76 -5.63 14.43 4.16
C ALA A 76 -4.16 14.11 4.40
N ARG A 77 -3.58 14.76 5.41
CA ARG A 77 -2.24 14.50 5.93
C ARG A 77 -2.32 14.47 7.45
N PHE A 78 -1.31 13.90 8.10
CA PHE A 78 -1.18 14.03 9.55
C PHE A 78 -1.15 15.51 9.97
N SER A 79 -0.44 16.37 9.23
CA SER A 79 -0.38 17.81 9.49
C SER A 79 -1.71 18.55 9.35
N THR A 80 -2.66 18.01 8.58
CA THR A 80 -3.99 18.61 8.38
C THR A 80 -5.06 17.98 9.27
N PHE A 81 -4.71 16.95 10.06
CA PHE A 81 -5.63 16.37 11.04
C PHE A 81 -5.82 17.33 12.21
N LYS A 82 -7.08 17.70 12.47
CA LYS A 82 -7.43 18.59 13.58
C LYS A 82 -7.82 17.76 14.79
N SER A 83 -7.14 17.97 15.90
CA SER A 83 -7.51 17.39 17.19
C SER A 83 -8.34 18.39 17.98
N ASP A 84 -9.59 18.05 18.24
CA ASP A 84 -10.55 18.89 18.96
C ASP A 84 -10.82 18.39 20.38
N CYS A 85 -10.35 17.18 20.73
CA CYS A 85 -10.49 16.57 22.05
C CYS A 85 -9.34 15.59 22.35
N GLU A 86 -9.26 15.13 23.60
CA GLU A 86 -8.25 14.17 24.07
C GLU A 86 -8.29 12.84 23.28
N GLU A 87 -9.48 12.38 22.90
CA GLU A 87 -9.63 11.17 22.05
C GLU A 87 -8.97 11.37 20.69
N ASP A 88 -9.10 12.55 20.08
CA ASP A 88 -8.46 12.85 18.80
C ASP A 88 -6.94 12.82 18.89
N GLU A 89 -6.37 13.41 19.94
CA GLU A 89 -4.92 13.43 20.17
C GLU A 89 -4.37 12.02 20.40
N LYS A 90 -5.10 11.21 21.18
CA LYS A 90 -4.77 9.81 21.42
C LYS A 90 -4.82 9.01 20.11
N ASN A 91 -5.89 9.16 19.33
CA ASN A 91 -6.08 8.45 18.07
C ASN A 91 -5.05 8.87 17.01
N TYR A 92 -4.72 10.16 16.95
CA TYR A 92 -3.62 10.68 16.13
C TYR A 92 -2.28 10.03 16.52
N THR A 93 -1.98 9.96 17.82
CA THR A 93 -0.75 9.34 18.33
C THR A 93 -0.68 7.85 18.00
N LEU A 94 -1.79 7.12 18.16
CA LEU A 94 -1.88 5.71 17.80
C LEU A 94 -1.69 5.49 16.29
N ALA A 95 -2.26 6.37 15.45
CA ALA A 95 -2.06 6.30 14.00
C ALA A 95 -0.62 6.60 13.59
N LYS A 96 0.06 7.55 14.26
CA LYS A 96 1.49 7.80 14.05
C LYS A 96 2.37 6.61 14.44
N ARG A 97 2.11 6.00 15.59
CA ARG A 97 2.81 4.76 16.00
C ARG A 97 2.57 3.61 15.02
N ALA A 98 1.35 3.49 14.50
CA ALA A 98 1.06 2.47 13.49
C ALA A 98 1.83 2.71 12.18
N LEU A 99 1.99 3.97 11.76
CA LEU A 99 2.85 4.32 10.62
C LEU A 99 4.31 3.94 10.86
N GLU A 100 4.87 4.29 12.01
CA GLU A 100 6.25 3.95 12.39
C GLU A 100 6.48 2.44 12.30
N ASP A 101 5.59 1.66 12.93
CA ASP A 101 5.66 0.20 12.88
C ASP A 101 5.52 -0.35 11.44
N TYR A 102 4.70 0.27 10.58
CA TYR A 102 4.59 -0.15 9.18
C TYR A 102 5.84 0.16 8.36
N LEU A 103 6.55 1.26 8.65
CA LEU A 103 7.83 1.61 8.06
C LEU A 103 8.93 0.63 8.49
N ASP A 104 8.86 0.14 9.73
CA ASP A 104 9.74 -0.90 10.28
C ASP A 104 9.33 -2.34 9.86
N ASP A 105 8.48 -2.48 8.86
CA ASP A 105 7.92 -3.73 8.33
C ASP A 105 7.15 -4.61 9.32
N VAL A 106 6.68 -4.06 10.45
CA VAL A 106 5.77 -4.78 11.35
C VAL A 106 4.44 -5.01 10.64
N ARG A 107 3.93 -6.25 10.67
CA ARG A 107 2.77 -6.66 9.89
C ARG A 107 1.56 -6.92 10.78
N PHE A 108 0.53 -6.11 10.61
CA PHE A 108 -0.74 -6.24 11.30
C PHE A 108 -1.85 -5.51 10.53
N ASN A 109 -3.09 -5.89 10.80
CA ASN A 109 -4.26 -5.16 10.34
C ASN A 109 -4.58 -4.01 11.32
N LEU A 110 -4.80 -2.81 10.81
CA LEU A 110 -5.24 -1.67 11.62
C LEU A 110 -6.72 -1.39 11.35
N ILE A 111 -7.54 -1.48 12.38
CA ILE A 111 -8.99 -1.28 12.27
C ILE A 111 -9.36 0.05 12.92
N LEU A 112 -9.82 1.01 12.13
CA LEU A 112 -10.35 2.27 12.61
C LEU A 112 -11.87 2.16 12.67
N VAL A 113 -12.43 2.25 13.88
CA VAL A 113 -13.86 2.04 14.12
C VAL A 113 -14.46 3.24 14.85
N GLY A 114 -15.68 3.62 14.50
CA GLY A 114 -16.41 4.67 15.20
C GLY A 114 -17.32 5.48 14.28
N LYS A 115 -17.92 6.55 14.79
CA LYS A 115 -18.99 7.28 14.08
C LYS A 115 -18.54 7.93 12.77
N VAL A 116 -19.51 8.14 11.87
CA VAL A 116 -19.27 8.82 10.60
C VAL A 116 -18.73 10.23 10.85
N GLY A 117 -17.72 10.63 10.08
CA GLY A 117 -17.13 11.97 10.17
C GLY A 117 -16.19 12.21 11.36
N ALA A 118 -15.83 11.16 12.12
CA ALA A 118 -14.87 11.25 13.23
C ALA A 118 -13.40 11.38 12.79
N GLY A 119 -13.09 11.23 11.49
CA GLY A 119 -11.72 11.37 10.95
C GLY A 119 -10.97 10.05 10.71
N LYS A 120 -11.67 8.91 10.71
CA LYS A 120 -11.10 7.58 10.41
C LYS A 120 -10.41 7.53 9.05
N SER A 121 -11.15 7.83 7.98
CA SER A 121 -10.62 7.86 6.60
C SER A 121 -9.47 8.86 6.45
N HIS A 122 -9.52 9.99 7.19
CA HIS A 122 -8.43 10.98 7.18
C HIS A 122 -7.13 10.37 7.72
N LEU A 123 -7.17 9.71 8.88
CA LEU A 123 -5.98 9.05 9.44
C LEU A 123 -5.53 7.87 8.57
N ALA A 124 -6.46 7.07 8.05
CA ALA A 124 -6.15 5.94 7.17
C ALA A 124 -5.43 6.41 5.88
N TYR A 125 -5.96 7.46 5.23
CA TYR A 125 -5.34 8.05 4.05
C TYR A 125 -4.00 8.70 4.41
N SER A 126 -3.89 9.36 5.56
CA SER A 126 -2.62 9.95 6.01
C SER A 126 -1.52 8.89 6.17
N ILE A 127 -1.84 7.73 6.77
CA ILE A 127 -0.89 6.60 6.86
C ILE A 127 -0.54 6.10 5.45
N ALA A 128 -1.54 5.88 4.59
CA ALA A 128 -1.33 5.36 3.25
C ALA A 128 -0.43 6.29 2.39
N HIS A 129 -0.69 7.60 2.47
CA HIS A 129 0.12 8.60 1.80
C HIS A 129 1.57 8.59 2.30
N GLU A 130 1.79 8.65 3.63
CA GLU A 130 3.16 8.61 4.17
C GLU A 130 3.88 7.31 3.82
N MET A 131 3.19 6.17 3.78
CA MET A 131 3.76 4.90 3.31
C MET A 131 4.12 4.95 1.82
N ASN A 132 3.30 5.57 0.97
CA ASN A 132 3.59 5.70 -0.45
C ASN A 132 4.79 6.62 -0.73
N GLU A 133 4.98 7.66 0.08
CA GLU A 133 6.09 8.59 -0.10
C GLU A 133 7.40 8.05 0.49
N ASN A 134 7.35 7.44 1.68
CA ASN A 134 8.54 7.12 2.47
C ASN A 134 8.95 5.63 2.49
N SER A 135 8.14 4.72 1.94
CA SER A 135 8.48 3.28 1.88
C SER A 135 8.76 2.80 0.46
N ALA A 136 9.47 1.68 0.32
CA ALA A 136 9.66 1.02 -0.98
C ALA A 136 8.41 0.24 -1.43
N GLY A 137 7.45 -0.01 -0.53
CA GLY A 137 6.27 -0.83 -0.79
C GLY A 137 5.18 -0.10 -1.58
N THR A 138 4.39 -0.88 -2.30
CA THR A 138 3.19 -0.44 -3.00
C THR A 138 2.02 -0.22 -2.05
N VAL A 139 1.28 0.88 -2.25
CA VAL A 139 0.11 1.24 -1.46
C VAL A 139 -1.11 1.35 -2.37
N LEU A 140 -2.24 0.81 -1.93
CA LEU A 140 -3.51 0.91 -2.64
C LEU A 140 -4.60 1.34 -1.66
N TYR A 141 -5.40 2.34 -2.05
CA TYR A 141 -6.53 2.83 -1.26
C TYR A 141 -7.83 2.54 -2.00
N VAL A 142 -8.80 1.94 -1.31
CA VAL A 142 -10.06 1.52 -1.92
C VAL A 142 -11.23 1.81 -0.99
N SER A 143 -12.17 2.63 -1.47
CA SER A 143 -13.52 2.74 -0.92
C SER A 143 -14.31 1.48 -1.26
N VAL A 144 -14.93 0.85 -0.25
CA VAL A 144 -15.64 -0.42 -0.45
C VAL A 144 -16.82 -0.28 -1.42
N SER A 145 -17.56 0.84 -1.38
CA SER A 145 -18.66 1.05 -2.33
C SER A 145 -18.15 1.15 -3.77
N GLU A 146 -17.09 1.94 -4.00
CA GLU A 146 -16.47 2.11 -5.33
C GLU A 146 -15.90 0.79 -5.85
N LEU A 147 -15.34 -0.04 -4.97
CA LEU A 147 -14.85 -1.37 -5.35
C LEU A 147 -15.97 -2.24 -5.93
N PHE A 148 -17.11 -2.31 -5.25
CA PHE A 148 -18.20 -3.16 -5.68
C PHE A 148 -18.93 -2.60 -6.90
N ASP A 149 -19.04 -1.28 -7.03
CA ASP A 149 -19.52 -0.64 -8.25
C ASP A 149 -18.57 -0.94 -9.43
N TYR A 150 -17.25 -0.85 -9.20
CA TYR A 150 -16.25 -1.14 -10.22
C TYR A 150 -16.27 -2.60 -10.66
N ILE A 151 -16.31 -3.56 -9.73
CA ILE A 151 -16.42 -4.98 -10.08
C ILE A 151 -17.73 -5.24 -10.81
N SER A 152 -18.85 -4.66 -10.36
CA SER A 152 -20.14 -4.84 -11.02
C SER A 152 -20.12 -4.33 -12.47
N SER A 153 -19.41 -3.23 -12.74
CA SER A 153 -19.25 -2.70 -14.10
C SER A 153 -18.55 -3.67 -15.06
N THR A 154 -17.74 -4.61 -14.54
CA THR A 154 -17.04 -5.61 -15.37
C THR A 154 -17.93 -6.72 -15.90
N PHE A 155 -19.15 -6.89 -15.36
CA PHE A 155 -20.05 -7.97 -15.76
C PHE A 155 -20.71 -7.76 -17.11
N ASN A 156 -20.67 -6.54 -17.65
CA ASN A 156 -21.25 -6.22 -18.96
C ASN A 156 -20.39 -6.73 -20.14
N GLY A 157 -19.25 -7.39 -19.88
CA GLY A 157 -18.41 -8.05 -20.90
C GLY A 157 -17.65 -7.12 -21.84
N GLN A 158 -17.72 -5.81 -21.61
CA GLN A 158 -17.01 -4.77 -22.38
C GLN A 158 -15.77 -4.23 -21.67
N SER A 159 -15.50 -4.66 -20.43
CA SER A 159 -14.31 -4.25 -19.68
C SER A 159 -13.10 -5.12 -20.04
N GLU A 160 -11.93 -4.49 -20.17
CA GLU A 160 -10.66 -5.22 -20.28
C GLU A 160 -10.27 -5.90 -18.95
N GLU A 161 -10.79 -5.39 -17.83
CA GLU A 161 -10.57 -5.94 -16.49
C GLU A 161 -11.68 -6.93 -16.06
N SER A 162 -11.33 -7.84 -15.17
CA SER A 162 -12.22 -8.88 -14.60
C SER A 162 -12.23 -8.81 -13.07
N GLU A 163 -13.24 -9.40 -12.43
CA GLU A 163 -13.25 -9.60 -10.95
C GLU A 163 -11.90 -10.17 -10.47
N HIS A 164 -11.35 -11.14 -11.22
CA HIS A 164 -10.11 -11.79 -10.83
C HIS A 164 -8.90 -10.85 -10.88
N SER A 165 -8.78 -10.00 -11.91
CA SER A 165 -7.68 -9.03 -12.01
C SER A 165 -7.76 -7.97 -10.92
N ILE A 166 -8.97 -7.49 -10.60
CA ILE A 166 -9.20 -6.52 -9.52
C ILE A 166 -8.82 -7.13 -8.17
N VAL A 167 -9.28 -8.36 -7.87
CA VAL A 167 -8.92 -9.05 -6.63
C VAL A 167 -7.41 -9.27 -6.52
N ASN A 168 -6.75 -9.67 -7.61
CA ASN A 168 -5.30 -9.85 -7.63
C ASN A 168 -4.56 -8.52 -7.39
N LEU A 169 -5.08 -7.40 -7.92
CA LEU A 169 -4.52 -6.08 -7.65
C LEU A 169 -4.58 -5.75 -6.15
N LEU A 170 -5.74 -5.95 -5.50
CA LEU A 170 -5.92 -5.75 -4.06
C LEU A 170 -4.99 -6.63 -3.23
N ILE A 171 -4.80 -7.88 -3.62
CA ILE A 171 -3.90 -8.82 -2.93
C ILE A 171 -2.43 -8.41 -3.12
N SER A 172 -2.06 -7.90 -4.30
CA SER A 172 -0.67 -7.62 -4.64
C SER A 172 -0.05 -6.46 -3.83
N ALA A 173 -0.84 -5.48 -3.42
CA ALA A 173 -0.36 -4.31 -2.67
C ALA A 173 0.32 -4.70 -1.35
N ASP A 174 1.42 -4.02 -1.01
CA ASP A 174 2.13 -4.23 0.27
C ASP A 174 1.32 -3.67 1.44
N LEU A 175 0.68 -2.52 1.24
CA LEU A 175 -0.35 -1.94 2.11
C LEU A 175 -1.65 -1.73 1.33
N LEU A 176 -2.76 -2.25 1.84
CA LEU A 176 -4.11 -1.99 1.32
C LEU A 176 -4.91 -1.23 2.37
N VAL A 177 -5.59 -0.17 1.94
CA VAL A 177 -6.63 0.48 2.73
C VAL A 177 -7.99 0.09 2.16
N ILE A 178 -8.84 -0.46 3.02
CA ILE A 178 -10.24 -0.76 2.76
C ILE A 178 -11.07 0.25 3.57
N ASP A 179 -11.55 1.28 2.90
CA ASP A 179 -12.26 2.40 3.51
C ASP A 179 -13.78 2.20 3.48
N ASP A 180 -14.41 2.53 4.60
CA ASP A 180 -15.85 2.50 4.86
C ASP A 180 -16.48 1.11 4.68
N LEU A 181 -15.82 0.09 5.23
CA LEU A 181 -16.35 -1.28 5.30
C LEU A 181 -17.72 -1.27 6.01
N GLY A 182 -18.73 -1.75 5.30
CA GLY A 182 -20.13 -1.71 5.72
C GLY A 182 -21.00 -0.81 4.82
N ALA A 183 -20.41 0.13 4.08
CA ALA A 183 -21.15 1.03 3.19
C ALA A 183 -21.86 0.30 2.04
N GLU A 184 -21.39 -0.90 1.67
CA GLU A 184 -21.97 -1.76 0.65
C GLU A 184 -23.18 -2.58 1.14
N LEU A 185 -23.44 -2.61 2.45
CA LEU A 185 -24.53 -3.39 3.04
C LEU A 185 -25.92 -2.77 2.78
N GLY A 186 -25.97 -1.58 2.17
CA GLY A 186 -27.22 -0.88 1.89
C GLY A 186 -27.85 -0.30 3.16
N ASP A 187 -29.17 -0.47 3.28
CA ASP A 187 -29.97 0.16 4.33
C ASP A 187 -29.60 -0.38 5.72
N MET A 188 -28.83 0.40 6.49
CA MET A 188 -28.41 0.03 7.84
C MET A 188 -29.59 0.00 8.84
N ASP A 189 -30.76 0.49 8.42
CA ASP A 189 -32.03 0.42 9.16
C ASP A 189 -32.80 -0.90 8.90
N ALA A 190 -32.31 -1.77 8.00
CA ALA A 190 -32.79 -3.15 7.94
C ALA A 190 -32.46 -3.86 9.27
N ALA A 191 -33.38 -4.67 9.78
CA ALA A 191 -33.24 -5.28 11.12
C ALA A 191 -31.99 -6.17 11.30
N ASP A 192 -31.36 -6.63 10.20
CA ASP A 192 -30.14 -7.46 10.18
C ASP A 192 -29.43 -7.31 8.83
N PRO A 193 -28.68 -6.21 8.57
CA PRO A 193 -28.03 -5.99 7.28
C PRO A 193 -26.88 -6.99 7.11
N LYS A 194 -27.01 -7.87 6.11
CA LYS A 194 -26.01 -8.90 5.78
C LYS A 194 -25.38 -8.64 4.42
N ALA A 195 -24.08 -8.88 4.36
CA ALA A 195 -23.36 -8.85 3.10
C ALA A 195 -23.93 -9.91 2.16
N THR A 196 -24.11 -9.55 0.89
CA THR A 196 -24.53 -10.51 -0.12
C THR A 196 -23.49 -11.61 -0.29
N ALA A 197 -23.89 -12.78 -0.81
CA ALA A 197 -22.95 -13.87 -1.12
C ALA A 197 -21.82 -13.42 -2.05
N PHE A 198 -22.10 -12.45 -2.94
CA PHE A 198 -21.11 -11.84 -3.81
C PHE A 198 -20.08 -11.02 -3.03
N VAL A 199 -20.53 -10.13 -2.13
CA VAL A 199 -19.65 -9.31 -1.28
C VAL A 199 -18.78 -10.21 -0.40
N ASN A 200 -19.38 -11.18 0.28
CA ASN A 200 -18.64 -12.15 1.12
C ASN A 200 -17.58 -12.91 0.31
N ARG A 201 -17.91 -13.38 -0.91
CA ARG A 201 -16.94 -14.09 -1.77
C ARG A 201 -15.73 -13.22 -2.11
N VAL A 202 -15.95 -11.97 -2.53
CA VAL A 202 -14.87 -11.07 -2.93
C VAL A 202 -14.00 -10.71 -1.73
N LEU A 203 -14.61 -10.24 -0.63
CA LEU A 203 -13.87 -9.88 0.58
C LEU A 203 -13.10 -11.07 1.16
N PHE A 204 -13.69 -12.27 1.16
CA PHE A 204 -12.99 -13.48 1.58
C PHE A 204 -11.72 -13.72 0.77
N LYS A 205 -11.78 -13.67 -0.57
CA LYS A 205 -10.60 -13.84 -1.43
C LYS A 205 -9.52 -12.81 -1.11
N VAL A 206 -9.91 -11.55 -0.89
CA VAL A 206 -8.99 -10.45 -0.57
C VAL A 206 -8.33 -10.68 0.78
N PHE A 207 -9.10 -10.89 1.85
CA PHE A 207 -8.56 -11.08 3.20
C PHE A 207 -7.75 -12.38 3.35
N ASP A 208 -8.12 -13.44 2.63
CA ASP A 208 -7.38 -14.70 2.59
C ASP A 208 -6.03 -14.52 1.88
N GLY A 209 -6.02 -13.92 0.69
CA GLY A 209 -4.78 -13.65 -0.06
C GLY A 209 -3.85 -12.64 0.62
N ARG A 210 -4.36 -11.86 1.58
CA ARG A 210 -3.60 -10.84 2.31
C ARG A 210 -3.15 -11.28 3.71
N GLN A 211 -3.30 -12.55 4.09
CA GLN A 211 -2.77 -13.04 5.35
C GLN A 211 -1.26 -12.75 5.45
N GLY A 212 -0.84 -12.13 6.57
CA GLY A 212 0.54 -11.71 6.78
C GLY A 212 0.96 -10.43 6.05
N LYS A 213 0.03 -9.68 5.43
CA LYS A 213 0.27 -8.34 4.86
C LYS A 213 -0.36 -7.23 5.73
N LYS A 214 -0.02 -5.97 5.43
CA LYS A 214 -0.54 -4.80 6.14
C LYS A 214 -1.89 -4.40 5.54
N THR A 215 -2.94 -4.34 6.34
CA THR A 215 -4.26 -3.89 5.86
C THR A 215 -4.85 -2.88 6.83
N ILE A 216 -5.22 -1.71 6.35
CA ILE A 216 -5.97 -0.72 7.13
C ILE A 216 -7.43 -0.83 6.74
N ILE A 217 -8.32 -0.88 7.72
CA ILE A 217 -9.76 -1.02 7.52
C ILE A 217 -10.43 0.11 8.30
N THR A 218 -11.32 0.86 7.65
CA THR A 218 -12.18 1.80 8.37
C THR A 218 -13.62 1.29 8.35
N THR A 219 -14.35 1.43 9.45
CA THR A 219 -15.75 1.01 9.51
C THR A 219 -16.55 1.85 10.50
N ASN A 220 -17.82 2.08 10.18
CA ASN A 220 -18.80 2.66 11.10
C ASN A 220 -19.52 1.60 11.94
N LEU A 221 -19.34 0.32 11.62
CA LEU A 221 -19.97 -0.80 12.31
C LEU A 221 -19.25 -1.11 13.62
N THR A 222 -20.01 -1.49 14.65
CA THR A 222 -19.42 -2.08 15.86
C THR A 222 -18.83 -3.45 15.55
N GLY A 223 -17.93 -3.94 16.40
CA GLY A 223 -17.37 -5.30 16.23
C GLY A 223 -18.45 -6.38 16.14
N GLU A 224 -19.52 -6.27 16.94
CA GLU A 224 -20.67 -7.18 16.86
C GLU A 224 -21.42 -7.07 15.53
N ALA A 225 -21.64 -5.86 15.03
CA ALA A 225 -22.30 -5.65 13.74
C ALA A 225 -21.47 -6.21 12.59
N VAL A 226 -20.13 -6.07 12.63
CA VAL A 226 -19.23 -6.70 11.64
C VAL A 226 -19.35 -8.24 11.70
N MET A 227 -19.38 -8.83 12.89
CA MET A 227 -19.52 -10.28 13.05
C MET A 227 -20.88 -10.83 12.56
N LYS A 228 -21.93 -10.00 12.58
CA LYS A 228 -23.26 -10.36 12.04
C LYS A 228 -23.35 -10.15 10.53
N ALA A 229 -22.74 -9.08 10.03
CA ALA A 229 -22.84 -8.69 8.63
C ALA A 229 -22.01 -9.57 7.69
N TYR A 230 -20.86 -10.08 8.15
CA TYR A 230 -19.91 -10.84 7.34
C TYR A 230 -19.71 -12.26 7.87
N ASP A 231 -19.33 -13.17 6.97
CA ASP A 231 -19.01 -14.55 7.33
C ASP A 231 -17.86 -14.64 8.34
N GLU A 232 -17.96 -15.59 9.29
CA GLU A 232 -16.96 -15.84 10.35
C GLU A 232 -15.53 -16.02 9.81
N ARG A 233 -15.41 -16.58 8.59
CA ARG A 233 -14.12 -16.78 7.92
C ARG A 233 -13.43 -15.47 7.56
N ILE A 234 -14.20 -14.44 7.21
CA ILE A 234 -13.71 -13.10 6.88
C ILE A 234 -13.25 -12.41 8.15
N THR A 235 -14.10 -12.41 9.18
CA THR A 235 -13.79 -11.75 10.44
C THR A 235 -12.61 -12.39 11.15
N SER A 236 -12.50 -13.73 11.14
CA SER A 236 -11.32 -14.45 11.63
C SER A 236 -10.01 -13.98 10.96
N ARG A 237 -10.02 -13.82 9.63
CA ARG A 237 -8.86 -13.33 8.86
C ARG A 237 -8.55 -11.87 9.13
N MET A 238 -9.59 -11.07 9.33
CA MET A 238 -9.48 -9.65 9.65
C MET A 238 -8.85 -9.44 11.04
N PHE A 239 -9.19 -10.30 12.01
CA PHE A 239 -8.77 -10.21 13.41
C PHE A 239 -7.61 -11.13 13.82
N ASN A 240 -6.96 -11.84 12.89
CA ASN A 240 -5.85 -12.77 13.20
C ASN A 240 -4.66 -12.08 13.89
N THR A 241 -4.20 -10.95 13.35
CA THR A 241 -3.19 -10.05 13.95
C THR A 241 -3.61 -8.61 13.72
N TYR A 242 -4.31 -8.01 14.68
CA TYR A 242 -4.87 -6.67 14.50
C TYR A 242 -4.58 -5.73 15.67
N ARG A 243 -4.63 -4.44 15.36
CA ARG A 243 -4.76 -3.33 16.31
C ARG A 243 -5.98 -2.53 15.93
N HIS A 244 -6.57 -1.82 16.87
CA HIS A 244 -7.71 -0.96 16.58
C HIS A 244 -7.54 0.43 17.17
N ILE A 245 -8.17 1.41 16.51
CA ILE A 245 -8.31 2.79 16.97
C ILE A 245 -9.81 3.07 16.98
N GLU A 246 -10.33 3.43 18.16
CA GLU A 246 -11.75 3.63 18.37
C GLU A 246 -12.07 5.11 18.52
N PHE A 247 -13.07 5.58 17.78
CA PHE A 247 -13.59 6.94 17.82
C PHE A 247 -14.99 6.91 18.46
N LYS A 248 -15.04 6.90 19.80
CA LYS A 248 -16.27 6.75 20.59
C LYS A 248 -17.09 8.04 20.66
N TYR A 249 -16.42 9.15 20.95
CA TYR A 249 -17.09 10.40 21.33
C TYR A 249 -16.72 11.59 20.43
N THR A 250 -15.77 11.41 19.52
CA THR A 250 -15.39 12.38 18.49
C THR A 250 -16.61 12.80 17.68
N ARG A 251 -16.87 14.10 17.63
CA ARG A 251 -17.99 14.67 16.89
C ARG A 251 -17.73 14.63 15.38
N ASP A 252 -18.78 14.63 14.57
CA ASP A 252 -18.64 14.73 13.12
C ASP A 252 -18.00 16.08 12.75
N LYS A 253 -16.74 16.02 12.30
CA LYS A 253 -15.93 17.20 11.96
C LYS A 253 -16.41 17.90 10.68
N ARG A 254 -17.24 17.24 9.87
CA ARG A 254 -17.86 17.82 8.66
C ARG A 254 -19.05 18.71 8.98
N LYS A 255 -19.67 18.54 10.16
CA LYS A 255 -20.87 19.30 10.58
C LYS A 255 -20.56 20.66 11.21
N ARG A 256 -19.30 21.11 11.19
CA ARG A 256 -18.95 22.49 11.62
C ARG A 256 -19.47 23.48 10.58
N LYS A 257 -20.72 23.93 10.78
CA LYS A 257 -21.53 24.92 10.02
C LYS A 257 -22.36 24.34 8.88
N LEU A 258 -23.56 23.85 9.22
CA LEU A 258 -24.71 24.22 8.38
C LEU A 258 -25.06 25.66 8.75
N PRO A 259 -25.13 26.60 7.79
CA PRO A 259 -25.31 28.04 8.06
C PRO A 259 -26.78 28.43 8.32
N PHE A 260 -27.63 27.48 8.71
CA PHE A 260 -29.06 27.69 8.96
C PHE A 260 -29.49 26.95 10.23
#